data_AF-A0A0Q5TVB5-F1
#
_entry.id   AF-A0A0Q5TVB5-F1
#
_cell.length_a   1.000
_cell.length_b   1.000
_cell.length_c   1.000
_cell.angle_alpha   90.00
_cell.angle_beta   90.00
_cell.angle_gamma   90.00
#
_symmetry.space_group_name_H-M   'P 1'
#
loop_
_entity.id
_entity.type
_entity.pdbx_description
1 polymer ?
#
loop_
_entity_poly.entity_id
_entity_poly.type
_entity_poly.pdbx_seq_one_letter_code
_entity_poly.pdbx_strand_id
1 'polypeptide(L)'
;MEKRKTDLKTFLTRVKHLRGFGDMDAYKAAADFKKISSNEAGDEISEIMKDFSQLSTYNKAKQALIEKIESELKSETDTSL
;
A
#
# COMPACT_ATOMS: atom_id res chain seq x y z
N MET A 1 9.12 -13.06 -10.69
CA MET A 1 9.57 -11.99 -9.77
C MET A 1 9.49 -10.60 -10.40
N GLU A 2 10.05 -10.35 -11.60
CA GLU A 2 10.05 -8.99 -12.20
C GLU A 2 8.68 -8.35 -12.44
N LYS A 3 7.66 -9.15 -12.80
CA LYS A 3 6.29 -8.65 -13.01
C LYS A 3 5.69 -8.08 -11.72
N ARG A 4 5.86 -8.79 -10.60
CA ARG A 4 5.35 -8.40 -9.28
C ARG A 4 6.01 -7.10 -8.78
N LYS A 5 7.33 -6.97 -8.97
CA LYS A 5 8.10 -5.76 -8.68
C LYS A 5 7.65 -4.55 -9.52
N THR A 6 7.38 -4.77 -10.79
CA THR A 6 6.85 -3.73 -11.70
C THR A 6 5.45 -3.29 -11.26
N ASP A 7 4.59 -4.25 -10.94
CA ASP A 7 3.23 -4.01 -10.44
C ASP A 7 3.26 -3.21 -9.12
N LEU A 8 4.14 -3.55 -8.17
CA LEU A 8 4.33 -2.83 -6.91
C LEU A 8 4.84 -1.39 -7.10
N LYS A 9 5.78 -1.17 -8.04
CA LYS A 9 6.26 0.20 -8.36
C LYS A 9 5.15 1.06 -8.96
N THR A 10 4.40 0.54 -9.93
CA THR A 10 3.26 1.23 -10.51
C THR A 10 2.19 1.53 -9.46
N PHE A 11 1.98 0.57 -8.55
CA PHE A 11 1.04 0.71 -7.45
C PHE A 11 1.49 1.81 -6.45
N LEU A 12 2.77 1.85 -6.07
CA LEU A 12 3.36 2.90 -5.25
C LEU A 12 3.15 4.29 -5.84
N THR A 13 3.36 4.43 -7.16
CA THR A 13 3.10 5.69 -7.86
C THR A 13 1.65 6.12 -7.73
N ARG A 14 0.68 5.20 -7.89
CA ARG A 14 -0.74 5.51 -7.72
C ARG A 14 -1.06 5.99 -6.31
N VAL A 15 -0.57 5.27 -5.28
CA VAL A 15 -0.78 5.65 -3.87
C VAL A 15 -0.20 7.04 -3.58
N LYS A 16 0.99 7.36 -4.07
CA LYS A 16 1.61 8.70 -3.89
C LYS A 16 0.74 9.83 -4.48
N HIS A 17 0.00 9.57 -5.55
CA HIS A 17 -0.87 10.56 -6.22
C HIS A 17 -2.30 10.67 -5.66
N LEU A 18 -2.68 9.89 -4.64
CA LEU A 18 -4.00 10.01 -4.01
C LEU A 18 -4.20 11.43 -3.46
N ARG A 19 -5.30 12.09 -3.86
CA ARG A 19 -5.47 13.55 -3.72
C ARG A 19 -6.00 13.98 -2.36
N GLY A 20 -6.56 13.08 -1.57
CA GLY A 20 -7.07 13.40 -0.23
C GLY A 20 -8.20 12.50 0.22
N PHE A 21 -8.69 12.75 1.44
CA PHE A 21 -9.83 12.05 2.02
C PHE A 21 -11.08 12.11 1.11
N GLY A 22 -11.79 10.99 0.99
CA GLY A 22 -12.94 10.84 0.08
C GLY A 22 -12.58 10.36 -1.33
N ASP A 23 -11.29 10.21 -1.63
CA ASP A 23 -10.81 9.55 -2.84
C ASP A 23 -11.08 8.04 -2.74
N MET A 24 -12.08 7.54 -3.49
CA MET A 24 -12.42 6.10 -3.55
C MET A 24 -11.20 5.24 -3.93
N ASP A 25 -10.22 5.83 -4.61
CA ASP A 25 -8.99 5.14 -5.00
C ASP A 25 -8.11 4.78 -3.79
N ALA A 26 -8.23 5.48 -2.65
CA ALA A 26 -7.45 5.18 -1.45
C ALA A 26 -7.88 3.84 -0.80
N TYR A 27 -9.19 3.63 -0.70
CA TYR A 27 -9.75 2.37 -0.18
C TYR A 27 -9.45 1.19 -1.09
N LYS A 28 -9.61 1.41 -2.41
CA LYS A 28 -9.30 0.41 -3.43
C LYS A 28 -7.82 0.05 -3.42
N ALA A 29 -6.94 1.03 -3.27
CA ALA A 29 -5.51 0.80 -3.16
C ALA A 29 -5.19 -0.14 -1.99
N ALA A 30 -5.60 0.19 -0.76
CA ALA A 30 -5.31 -0.67 0.38
C ALA A 30 -5.87 -2.11 0.22
N ALA A 31 -7.07 -2.25 -0.37
CA ALA A 31 -7.66 -3.56 -0.66
C ALA A 31 -6.89 -4.35 -1.74
N ASP A 32 -6.43 -3.68 -2.79
CA ASP A 32 -5.63 -4.30 -3.85
C ASP A 32 -4.26 -4.71 -3.32
N PHE A 33 -3.65 -3.89 -2.46
CA PHE A 33 -2.39 -4.24 -1.80
C PHE A 33 -2.53 -5.47 -0.91
N LYS A 34 -3.64 -5.62 -0.17
CA LYS A 34 -3.94 -6.85 0.62
C LYS A 34 -3.94 -8.14 -0.21
N LYS A 35 -4.33 -8.06 -1.48
CA LYS A 35 -4.34 -9.22 -2.40
C LYS A 35 -2.97 -9.54 -2.96
N ILE A 36 -2.06 -8.56 -2.96
CA ILE A 36 -0.71 -8.66 -3.50
C ILE A 36 0.27 -9.08 -2.38
N SER A 37 0.08 -8.56 -1.17
CA SER A 37 0.90 -8.86 -0.01
C SER A 37 0.61 -10.25 0.55
N SER A 38 1.66 -10.89 1.08
CA SER A 38 1.59 -12.18 1.78
C SER A 38 0.69 -12.08 3.01
N ASN A 39 0.04 -13.18 3.40
CA ASN A 39 -0.96 -13.27 4.49
C ASN A 39 -0.59 -12.55 5.80
N GLU A 40 0.69 -12.38 6.13
CA GLU A 40 1.16 -11.69 7.35
C GLU A 40 0.84 -10.19 7.38
N ALA A 41 0.56 -9.55 6.24
CA ALA A 41 0.20 -8.13 6.22
C ALA A 41 -1.29 -7.87 6.52
N GLY A 42 -2.13 -8.91 6.61
CA GLY A 42 -3.59 -8.80 6.54
C GLY A 42 -4.25 -7.87 7.57
N ASP A 43 -3.75 -7.88 8.82
CA ASP A 43 -4.31 -7.11 9.93
C ASP A 43 -3.87 -5.64 9.91
N GLU A 44 -2.58 -5.38 9.68
CA GLU A 44 -2.06 -4.02 9.52
C GLU A 44 -2.68 -3.30 8.31
N ILE A 45 -2.95 -4.02 7.22
CA ILE A 45 -3.64 -3.45 6.05
C ILE A 45 -5.07 -3.07 6.40
N SER A 46 -5.75 -3.92 7.18
CA SER A 46 -7.10 -3.65 7.65
C SER A 46 -7.16 -2.41 8.55
N GLU A 47 -6.13 -2.17 9.37
CA GLU A 47 -5.99 -0.91 10.13
C GLU A 47 -5.76 0.29 9.22
N ILE A 48 -4.90 0.18 8.21
CA ILE A 48 -4.67 1.24 7.21
C ILE A 48 -5.98 1.60 6.48
N MET A 49 -6.78 0.59 6.09
CA MET A 49 -8.10 0.80 5.48
C MET A 49 -9.04 1.57 6.40
N LYS A 50 -9.04 1.24 7.70
CA LYS A 50 -9.84 1.95 8.69
C LYS A 50 -9.37 3.40 8.84
N ASP A 51 -8.05 3.64 8.88
CA ASP A 51 -7.49 4.99 8.98
C ASP A 51 -7.75 5.84 7.72
N PHE A 52 -7.96 5.23 6.54
CA PHE A 52 -8.44 5.98 5.35
C PHE A 52 -9.89 6.46 5.45
N SER A 53 -10.70 5.90 6.35
CA SER A 53 -12.10 6.29 6.54
C SER A 53 -12.30 7.55 7.39
N GLN A 54 -11.22 8.13 7.92
CA GLN A 54 -11.28 9.39 8.68
C GLN A 54 -10.32 10.43 8.12
N LEU A 55 -10.79 11.68 8.00
CA LEU A 55 -10.01 12.80 7.49
C LEU A 55 -8.74 13.04 8.35
N SER A 56 -8.86 12.92 9.66
CA SER A 56 -7.77 13.14 10.63
C SER A 56 -6.65 12.10 10.52
N THR A 57 -6.97 10.88 10.07
CA THR A 57 -6.02 9.76 9.96
C THR A 57 -5.60 9.46 8.52
N TYR A 58 -6.23 10.11 7.53
CA TYR A 58 -5.98 9.86 6.12
C TYR A 58 -4.49 9.97 5.72
N ASN A 59 -3.82 11.06 6.11
CA ASN A 59 -2.41 11.26 5.75
C ASN A 59 -1.50 10.23 6.41
N LYS A 60 -1.83 9.83 7.64
CA LYS A 60 -1.13 8.76 8.37
C LYS A 60 -1.32 7.41 7.66
N ALA A 61 -2.54 7.08 7.25
CA ALA A 61 -2.86 5.87 6.50
C ALA A 61 -2.09 5.82 5.16
N LYS A 62 -2.08 6.94 4.43
CA LYS A 62 -1.33 7.08 3.17
C LYS A 62 0.15 6.81 3.37
N GLN A 63 0.75 7.41 4.41
CA GLN A 63 2.16 7.23 4.73
C GLN A 63 2.47 5.78 5.11
N ALA A 64 1.67 5.17 5.98
CA ALA A 64 1.83 3.77 6.38
C ALA A 64 1.72 2.80 5.19
N LEU A 65 0.80 3.04 4.26
CA LEU A 65 0.67 2.24 3.05
C LEU A 65 1.91 2.36 2.15
N ILE A 66 2.44 3.58 1.98
CA ILE A 66 3.66 3.84 1.20
C ILE A 66 4.85 3.09 1.80
N GLU A 67 5.07 3.22 3.10
CA GLU A 67 6.19 2.58 3.81
C GLU A 67 6.14 1.05 3.66
N LYS A 68 4.93 0.46 3.69
CA LYS A 68 4.77 -0.98 3.55
C LYS A 68 5.06 -1.47 2.13
N ILE A 69 4.59 -0.76 1.11
CA ILE A 69 4.92 -1.07 -0.29
C ILE A 69 6.44 -0.94 -0.53
N GLU A 70 7.06 0.09 0.04
CA GLU A 70 8.52 0.31 -0.08
C GLU A 70 9.32 -0.79 0.65
N SER A 71 8.84 -1.27 1.80
CA SER A 71 9.42 -2.42 2.51
C SER A 71 9.34 -3.70 1.68
N GLU A 72 8.19 -4.02 1.09
CA GLU A 72 8.05 -5.19 0.21
C GLU A 72 8.98 -5.10 -1.01
N LEU A 73 9.06 -3.94 -1.66
CA LEU A 73 9.98 -3.71 -2.78
C LEU A 73 11.45 -3.92 -2.41
N LYS A 74 11.86 -3.54 -1.20
CA LYS A 74 13.21 -3.79 -0.69
C LYS A 74 13.43 -5.28 -0.44
N SER A 75 12.48 -5.96 0.21
CA SER A 75 12.57 -7.39 0.50
C SER A 75 12.70 -8.25 -0.76
N GLU A 76 11.96 -7.93 -1.84
CA GLU A 76 12.09 -8.61 -3.13
C GLU A 76 13.42 -8.33 -3.84
N THR A 77 14.15 -7.27 -3.47
CA THR A 77 15.45 -6.93 -4.04
C THR A 77 16.59 -7.68 -3.35
N ASP A 78 16.47 -7.95 -2.05
CA ASP A 78 17.45 -8.71 -1.27
C ASP A 78 17.42 -10.23 -1.54
N THR A 79 16.30 -10.79 -2.01
CA THR A 79 16.20 -12.23 -2.34
C THR A 79 16.81 -12.62 -3.69
N SER A 80 17.44 -11.68 -4.40
CA SER A 80 18.04 -11.90 -5.73
C SER A 80 19.57 -12.14 -5.71
N LEU A 81 20.14 -12.49 -4.55
CA LEU A 81 21.56 -12.83 -4.37
C LEU A 81 21.78 -14.36 -4.32
#